data_AF-A0A9P5VFG4-F1
#
_entry.id   AF-A0A9P5VFG4-F1
#
_cell.length_a   1.000
_cell.length_b   1.000
_cell.length_c   1.000
_cell.angle_alpha   90.00
_cell.angle_beta   90.00
_cell.angle_gamma   90.00
#
_symmetry.space_group_name_H-M   'P 1'
#
loop_
_entity.id
_entity.type
_entity.pdbx_description
1 polymer ?
#
loop_
_entity_poly.entity_id
_entity_poly.type
_entity_poly.pdbx_seq_one_letter_code
_entity_poly.pdbx_strand_id
1 'polypeptide(L)' 'VAKEVIEIERKPGGAEFAEVAPLVSGQRGKLVYENGDPDHGIWTAGQIVGLIKDIPTCEVLLKRIVDEAEETIR' A
#
# COMPACT_ATOMS: atom_id res chain seq x y z
N VAL A 1 -7.96 10.53 -2.32
CA VAL A 1 -8.95 9.42 -2.46
C VAL A 1 -9.29 8.73 -1.14
N ALA A 2 -8.33 8.29 -0.32
CA ALA A 2 -8.62 7.51 0.90
C ALA A 2 -9.55 8.21 1.91
N LYS A 3 -9.39 9.53 2.14
CA LYS A 3 -10.24 10.30 3.06
C LYS A 3 -11.71 10.30 2.62
N GLU A 4 -11.97 10.40 1.32
CA GLU A 4 -13.32 10.42 0.74
C GLU A 4 -14.03 9.07 0.95
N VAL A 5 -13.32 7.95 0.77
CA VAL A 5 -13.85 6.61 1.06
C VAL A 5 -14.26 6.52 2.53
N ILE A 6 -13.41 6.97 3.45
CA ILE A 6 -13.68 6.97 4.88
C ILE A 6 -14.90 7.84 5.22
N GLU A 7 -15.04 9.00 4.59
CA GLU A 7 -16.20 9.88 4.77
C GLU A 7 -17.50 9.21 4.31
N ILE A 8 -17.47 8.47 3.20
CA ILE A 8 -18.61 7.70 2.69
C ILE A 8 -18.97 6.57 3.67
N GLU A 9 -18.00 5.76 4.09
CA GLU A 9 -18.21 4.63 5.00
C GLU A 9 -18.73 5.05 6.39
N ARG A 10 -18.40 6.27 6.84
CA ARG A 10 -18.81 6.80 8.15
C ARG A 10 -20.20 7.44 8.16
N LYS A 11 -20.91 7.48 7.04
CA LYS A 11 -22.29 8.00 6.99
C LYS A 11 -23.18 7.22 7.98
N PRO A 12 -24.15 7.87 8.65
CA PRO A 12 -25.12 7.17 9.49
C PRO A 12 -25.88 6.10 8.69
N GLY A 13 -25.83 4.86 9.16
CA GLY A 13 -26.39 3.70 8.43
C GLY A 13 -25.37 2.93 7.58
N GLY A 14 -24.11 3.38 7.52
CA GLY A 14 -23.06 2.77 6.71
C GLY A 14 -23.10 3.21 5.24
N ALA A 15 -22.31 2.54 4.42
CA ALA A 15 -22.29 2.74 2.97
C ALA A 15 -22.48 1.40 2.25
N GLU A 16 -23.19 1.44 1.14
CA GLU A 16 -23.23 0.34 0.20
C GLU A 16 -21.93 0.31 -0.62
N PHE A 17 -21.46 -0.89 -0.99
CA PHE A 17 -20.22 -1.02 -1.76
C PHE A 17 -20.25 -0.21 -3.07
N ALA A 18 -21.43 -0.10 -3.69
CA ALA A 18 -21.62 0.68 -4.92
C ALA A 18 -21.22 2.17 -4.76
N GLU A 19 -21.27 2.72 -3.54
CA GLU A 19 -20.90 4.11 -3.27
C GLU A 19 -19.38 4.33 -3.26
N VAL A 20 -18.60 3.30 -2.89
CA VAL A 20 -17.13 3.38 -2.83
C VAL A 20 -16.44 2.70 -4.00
N ALA A 21 -17.13 1.79 -4.71
CA ALA A 21 -16.61 1.02 -5.84
C ALA A 21 -15.85 1.87 -6.89
N PRO A 22 -16.32 3.08 -7.28
CA PRO A 22 -15.57 3.92 -8.22
C PRO A 22 -14.22 4.40 -7.66
N LEU A 23 -14.14 4.63 -6.35
CA LEU A 23 -12.95 5.13 -5.66
C LEU A 23 -11.93 4.02 -5.37
N VAL A 24 -12.39 2.82 -5.04
CA VAL A 24 -11.56 1.65 -4.70
C VAL A 24 -11.28 0.74 -5.91
N SER A 25 -11.57 1.21 -7.12
CA SER A 25 -11.38 0.41 -8.33
C SER A 25 -9.90 0.10 -8.58
N GLY A 26 -9.61 -1.17 -8.91
CA GLY A 26 -8.25 -1.61 -9.23
C GLY A 26 -7.64 -0.88 -10.44
N GLN A 27 -8.47 -0.41 -11.37
CA GLN A 27 -8.02 0.42 -12.50
C GLN A 27 -7.41 1.75 -12.03
N ARG A 28 -8.01 2.41 -11.03
CA ARG A 28 -7.43 3.62 -10.43
C ARG A 28 -6.20 3.30 -9.59
N GLY A 29 -6.22 2.19 -8.85
CA GLY A 29 -5.06 1.71 -8.10
C GLY A 29 -3.84 1.44 -8.99
N LYS A 30 -4.05 0.88 -10.19
CA LYS A 30 -2.98 0.67 -11.18
C LYS A 30 -2.27 1.97 -11.58
N LEU A 31 -3.04 3.04 -11.79
CA LEU A 31 -2.51 4.35 -12.20
C LEU A 31 -1.62 5.00 -11.13
N VAL A 32 -1.78 4.65 -9.86
CA VAL A 32 -0.85 5.11 -8.80
C VAL A 32 0.57 4.64 -9.09
N TYR A 33 0.74 3.37 -9.48
CA TYR A 33 2.06 2.80 -9.79
C TYR A 33 2.61 3.31 -11.13
N GLU A 34 1.75 3.52 -12.13
CA GLU A 34 2.18 3.96 -13.47
C GLU A 34 2.53 5.45 -13.52
N ASN A 35 1.75 6.31 -12.84
CA ASN A 35 1.92 7.76 -12.88
C ASN A 35 2.78 8.29 -11.72
N GLY A 36 2.98 7.50 -10.67
CA GLY A 36 3.71 7.91 -9.47
C GLY A 36 2.94 8.90 -8.58
N ASP A 37 1.63 9.02 -8.74
CA ASP A 37 0.76 9.87 -7.92
C ASP A 37 0.05 9.02 -6.84
N PRO A 38 0.49 9.09 -5.57
CA PRO A 38 -0.07 8.28 -4.48
C PRO A 38 -1.51 8.67 -4.09
N ASP A 39 -1.99 9.84 -4.52
CA ASP A 39 -3.34 10.33 -4.19
C ASP A 39 -4.37 9.97 -5.27
N HIS A 40 -3.94 9.45 -6.41
CA HIS A 40 -4.78 9.16 -7.58
C HIS A 40 -5.83 8.05 -7.34
N GLY A 41 -5.51 7.09 -6.46
CA GLY A 41 -6.33 5.91 -6.19
C GLY A 41 -5.92 5.21 -4.90
N ILE A 42 -6.66 4.15 -4.56
CA ILE A 42 -6.27 3.26 -3.45
C ILE A 42 -5.20 2.28 -3.95
N TRP A 43 -4.09 2.20 -3.21
CA TRP A 43 -2.98 1.30 -3.45
C TRP A 43 -2.58 0.61 -2.15
N THR A 44 -1.90 -0.53 -2.24
CA THR A 44 -1.66 -1.40 -1.08
C THR A 44 -0.27 -1.18 -0.52
N ALA A 45 -0.19 -0.92 0.79
CA ALA A 45 1.06 -0.88 1.53
C ALA A 45 0.84 -1.46 2.94
N GLY A 46 1.76 -2.30 3.39
CA GLY A 46 1.80 -2.77 4.78
C GLY A 46 2.46 -1.76 5.70
N GLN A 47 2.19 -1.83 7.01
CA GLN A 47 2.84 -0.97 8.02
C GLN A 47 4.37 -1.07 7.99
N ILE A 48 4.91 -2.20 7.52
CA ILE A 48 6.34 -2.46 7.36
C ILE A 48 7.07 -1.41 6.49
N VAL A 49 6.37 -0.68 5.63
CA VAL A 49 6.95 0.40 4.83
C VAL A 49 7.68 1.45 5.69
N GLY A 50 7.24 1.63 6.95
CA GLY A 50 7.91 2.51 7.91
C GLY A 50 9.33 2.08 8.27
N LEU A 51 9.69 0.81 8.07
CA LEU A 51 11.03 0.26 8.32
C LEU A 51 11.92 0.21 7.06
N ILE A 52 11.34 0.38 5.87
CA ILE A 52 12.10 0.39 4.60
C ILE A 52 12.78 1.75 4.44
N LYS A 53 14.11 1.75 4.26
CA LYS A 53 14.93 2.97 4.15
C LYS A 53 15.81 3.03 2.89
N ASP A 54 15.74 2.01 2.06
CA ASP A 54 16.54 1.87 0.85
C ASP A 54 15.81 1.10 -0.25
N ILE A 55 16.38 1.08 -1.45
CA ILE A 55 15.80 0.44 -2.65
C ILE A 55 16.88 -0.44 -3.30
N PRO A 56 17.24 -1.60 -2.70
CA PRO A 56 18.20 -2.53 -3.27
C PRO A 56 17.61 -3.35 -4.44
N THR A 57 18.46 -4.04 -5.17
CA THR A 57 18.00 -5.12 -6.06
C THR A 57 17.43 -6.28 -5.23
N CYS A 58 16.57 -7.11 -5.82
CA CYS A 58 16.02 -8.28 -5.14
C CYS A 58 17.12 -9.22 -4.61
N GLU A 59 18.20 -9.40 -5.38
CA GLU A 59 19.36 -10.22 -4.97
C GLU A 59 20.02 -9.68 -3.71
N VAL A 60 20.33 -8.39 -3.68
CA VAL A 60 20.97 -7.73 -2.53
C VAL A 60 20.05 -7.78 -1.31
N LEU A 61 18.75 -7.53 -1.49
CA LEU A 61 17.76 -7.58 -0.41
C LEU A 61 17.70 -8.96 0.23
N LEU A 62 17.56 -10.01 -0.58
CA LEU A 62 17.44 -11.38 -0.09
C LEU A 62 18.71 -11.84 0.61
N LYS A 63 19.89 -11.55 0.05
CA LYS A 63 21.17 -11.86 0.68
C LYS A 63 21.29 -11.19 2.04
N ARG A 64 20.96 -9.89 2.13
CA ARG A 64 20.98 -9.14 3.40
C ARG A 64 20.06 -9.74 4.45
N ILE A 65 18.81 -10.10 4.08
CA ILE A 65 17.86 -10.71 5.02
C ILE A 65 18.41 -12.00 5.64
N VAL A 66 19.03 -12.87 4.83
CA VAL A 66 19.61 -14.13 5.31
C VAL A 66 20.82 -13.87 6.19
N ASP A 67 21.76 -13.01 5.75
CA ASP A 67 22.97 -12.68 6.51
C ASP A 67 22.63 -12.07 7.88
N GLU A 68 21.70 -11.11 7.93
CA GLU A 68 21.24 -10.48 9.19
C GLU A 68 20.53 -11.48 10.12
N ALA A 69 19.76 -12.42 9.56
CA ALA A 69 19.10 -13.47 10.35
C ALA A 69 20.12 -14.45 10.95
N GLU A 70 21.15 -14.85 10.19
CA GLU A 70 22.23 -15.70 10.70
C GLU A 70 23.05 -15.01 11.80
N GLU A 71 23.36 -13.72 11.63
CA GLU A 71 24.04 -12.91 12.65
C GLU A 71 23.20 -12.80 13.92
N THR A 72 21.87 -12.63 13.80
CA THR A 72 20.96 -12.52 14.94
C THR A 72 20.84 -13.82 15.75
N ILE A 73 21.02 -14.98 15.10
CA ILE A 73 20.88 -16.30 15.74
C ILE A 73 22.15 -16.75 16.48
N ARG A 74 23.34 -16.28 16.06
CA ARG A 74 24.64 -16.65 16.65
C ARG A 74 24.91 -15.94 17.97
#